data_AF-A0A164HSU1-F1
#
_entry.id   AF-A0A164HSU1-F1
#
_cell.length_a   1.000
_cell.length_b   1.000
_cell.length_c   1.000
_cell.angle_alpha   90.00
_cell.angle_beta   90.00
_cell.angle_gamma   90.00
#
_symmetry.space_group_name_H-M   'P 1'
#
loop_
_entity.id
_entity.type
_entity.pdbx_description
1 polymer ?
#
loop_
_entity_poly.entity_id
_entity_poly.type
_entity_poly.pdbx_seq_one_letter_code
_entity_poly.pdbx_strand_id
1 'polypeptide(L)'
;FSKAALGGEIEVPTLGGKAAIDIPEGTQTGKQFRLRGKGIKGVRGSYPGDLYCHITVETPVKLTEHQKKLLKEFEESLSKGGGKHQPSGESWTDKLKGFFGA
;
A
#
# COMPACT_ATOMS: atom_id res chain seq x y z
N PHE A 1 -6.72 -3.95 -2.70
CA PHE A 1 -6.61 -2.53 -2.30
C PHE A 1 -7.31 -2.17 -0.99
N SER A 2 -8.48 -2.74 -0.65
CA SER A 2 -9.23 -2.38 0.57
C SER A 2 -8.42 -2.48 1.88
N LYS A 3 -7.65 -3.57 2.09
CA LYS A 3 -6.73 -3.69 3.23
C LYS A 3 -5.63 -2.62 3.27
N ALA A 4 -5.18 -2.14 2.11
CA ALA A 4 -4.20 -1.07 2.06
C ALA A 4 -4.83 0.29 2.42
N ALA A 5 -6.09 0.51 2.03
CA ALA A 5 -6.85 1.71 2.35
C ALA A 5 -7.29 1.74 3.82
N LEU A 6 -7.90 0.67 4.31
CA LEU A 6 -8.52 0.57 5.63
C LEU A 6 -7.58 0.01 6.72
N GLY A 7 -6.40 -0.47 6.33
CA GLY A 7 -5.52 -1.22 7.20
C GLY A 7 -6.02 -2.65 7.47
N GLY A 8 -5.26 -3.36 8.29
CA GLY A 8 -5.60 -4.71 8.76
C GLY A 8 -4.40 -5.64 8.75
N GLU A 9 -4.64 -6.92 9.00
CA GLU A 9 -3.60 -7.93 9.13
C GLU A 9 -3.45 -8.75 7.84
N ILE A 10 -2.21 -9.06 7.47
CA ILE A 10 -1.87 -9.97 6.38
C ILE A 10 -0.88 -11.02 6.86
N GLU A 11 -1.16 -12.28 6.54
CA GLU A 11 -0.21 -13.38 6.73
C GLU A 11 0.77 -13.45 5.56
N VAL A 12 2.07 -13.40 5.86
CA VAL A 12 3.15 -13.54 4.89
C VAL A 12 3.86 -14.88 5.10
N PRO A 13 4.09 -15.65 4.03
CA PRO A 13 4.89 -16.88 4.13
C PRO A 13 6.36 -16.55 4.39
N THR A 14 6.95 -17.24 5.35
CA THR A 14 8.36 -17.16 5.72
C THR A 14 8.98 -18.55 5.70
N LEU A 15 10.30 -18.63 5.83
CA LEU A 15 11.03 -19.91 5.89
C LEU A 15 10.64 -20.77 7.11
N GLY A 16 10.14 -20.16 8.18
CA GLY A 16 9.73 -20.84 9.41
C GLY A 16 8.23 -21.03 9.56
N GLY A 17 7.44 -20.84 8.49
CA GLY A 17 5.98 -20.85 8.53
C GLY A 17 5.40 -19.48 8.21
N LYS A 18 4.22 -19.15 8.75
CA LYS A 18 3.56 -17.85 8.47
C LYS A 18 3.92 -16.81 9.52
N ALA A 19 4.03 -15.55 9.10
CA ALA A 19 4.17 -14.41 9.99
C ALA A 19 3.04 -13.41 9.70
N ALA A 20 2.39 -12.92 10.75
CA ALA A 20 1.44 -11.83 10.65
C ALA A 20 2.16 -10.49 10.51
N ILE A 21 1.67 -9.63 9.62
CA ILE A 21 2.09 -8.24 9.47
C ILE A 21 0.85 -7.36 9.61
N ASP A 22 0.94 -6.41 10.53
CA ASP A 22 -0.03 -5.33 10.64
C ASP A 22 0.24 -4.27 9.57
N ILE A 23 -0.75 -4.04 8.72
CA ILE A 23 -0.74 -3.00 7.70
C ILE A 23 -1.49 -1.79 8.24
N PRO A 24 -0.80 -0.65 8.45
CA PRO A 24 -1.46 0.60 8.80
C PRO A 24 -2.40 1.05 7.69
N GLU A 25 -3.48 1.74 8.08
CA GLU A 25 -4.36 2.42 7.13
C GLU A 25 -3.59 3.39 6.22
N GLY A 26 -4.11 3.59 5.01
CA GLY A 26 -3.48 4.46 4.01
C GLY A 26 -2.11 3.99 3.51
N THR A 27 -1.77 2.71 3.69
CA THR A 27 -0.49 2.16 3.23
C THR A 27 -0.39 2.21 1.70
N GLN A 28 0.66 2.89 1.22
CA GLN A 28 0.91 3.09 -0.21
C GLN A 28 1.71 1.94 -0.82
N THR A 29 1.58 1.78 -2.13
CA THR A 29 2.42 0.86 -2.92
C THR A 29 3.89 1.24 -2.81
N GLY A 30 4.79 0.25 -2.81
CA GLY A 30 6.23 0.45 -2.66
C GLY A 30 6.73 0.61 -1.23
N LYS A 31 5.83 0.73 -0.24
CA LYS A 31 6.21 0.67 1.19
C LYS A 31 6.82 -0.70 1.51
N GLN A 32 7.82 -0.69 2.38
CA GLN A 32 8.56 -1.90 2.77
C GLN A 32 8.37 -2.17 4.26
N PHE A 33 8.09 -3.42 4.60
CA PHE A 33 8.09 -3.89 5.98
C PHE A 33 9.27 -4.81 6.23
N ARG A 34 9.93 -4.62 7.37
CA ARG A 34 11.06 -5.45 7.78
C ARG A 34 10.64 -6.40 8.89
N LEU A 35 10.62 -7.69 8.57
CA LEU A 35 10.43 -8.78 9.51
C LEU A 35 11.79 -9.24 10.03
N ARG A 36 12.12 -8.82 11.26
CA ARG A 36 13.42 -9.13 11.87
C ARG A 36 13.55 -10.62 12.17
N GLY A 37 14.69 -11.21 11.82
CA GLY A 37 15.00 -12.61 12.12
C GLY A 37 14.15 -13.65 11.37
N LYS A 38 13.39 -13.24 10.35
CA LYS A 38 12.59 -14.13 9.47
C LYS A 38 13.26 -14.40 8.12
N GLY A 39 14.48 -13.89 7.92
CA GLY A 39 15.29 -14.11 6.74
C GLY A 39 16.14 -15.37 6.81
N ILE A 40 17.00 -15.55 5.81
CA ILE A 40 17.86 -16.73 5.70
C ILE A 40 18.95 -16.69 6.76
N LYS A 41 19.18 -17.82 7.44
CA LYS A 41 20.34 -17.99 8.31
C LYS A 41 21.57 -18.32 7.45
N GLY A 42 22.60 -17.49 7.54
CA GLY A 42 23.86 -17.72 6.85
C GLY A 42 24.60 -18.95 7.41
N VAL A 43 25.33 -19.67 6.55
CA VAL A 43 26.08 -20.89 6.93
C VAL A 43 27.04 -20.66 8.10
N ARG A 44 27.67 -19.48 8.16
CA ARG A 44 28.56 -19.05 9.25
C ARG A 44 27.92 -18.03 10.20
N GLY A 45 26.62 -17.76 10.04
CA GLY A 45 25.90 -16.73 10.78
C GLY A 45 25.28 -17.31 12.06
N SER A 46 25.47 -16.60 13.19
CA SER A 46 24.84 -16.98 14.46
C SER A 46 23.31 -16.75 14.43
N TYR A 47 22.88 -15.64 13.82
CA TYR A 47 21.48 -15.21 13.78
C TYR A 47 20.90 -15.25 12.35
N PRO A 48 19.59 -15.54 12.20
CA PRO A 48 18.89 -15.37 10.94
C PRO A 48 18.90 -13.92 10.47
N GLY A 49 18.94 -13.71 9.15
CA GLY A 49 18.76 -12.37 8.56
C GLY A 49 17.32 -11.86 8.68
N ASP A 50 17.04 -10.75 8.01
CA ASP A 50 15.72 -10.13 7.97
C ASP A 50 15.00 -10.45 6.65
N LEU A 51 13.67 -10.47 6.70
CA LEU A 51 12.82 -10.57 5.52
C LEU A 51 12.21 -9.19 5.24
N TYR A 52 12.41 -8.70 4.01
CA TYR A 52 11.80 -7.46 3.54
C TYR A 52 10.57 -7.78 2.69
N CYS A 53 9.43 -7.26 3.10
CA CYS A 53 8.15 -7.41 2.40
C CYS A 53 7.86 -6.12 1.65
N HIS A 54 7.87 -6.19 0.32
CA HIS A 54 7.48 -5.08 -0.54
C HIS A 54 5.98 -5.15 -0.80
N ILE A 55 5.28 -4.05 -0.55
CA ILE A 55 3.84 -3.98 -0.74
C ILE A 55 3.52 -3.55 -2.16
N THR A 56 2.71 -4.35 -2.84
CA THR A 56 2.11 -4.00 -4.12
C THR A 56 0.61 -3.94 -3.95
N VAL A 57 0.02 -2.77 -4.23
CA VAL A 57 -1.44 -2.61 -4.20
C VAL A 57 -1.98 -2.85 -5.60
N GLU A 58 -2.81 -3.88 -5.75
CA GLU A 58 -3.48 -4.18 -7.02
C GLU A 58 -4.87 -3.57 -7.09
N THR A 59 -5.19 -3.03 -8.27
CA THR A 59 -6.51 -2.53 -8.64
C THR A 59 -7.41 -3.71 -9.04
N PRO A 60 -8.63 -3.83 -8.48
CA PRO A 60 -9.50 -4.97 -8.77
C PRO A 60 -10.02 -4.91 -10.21
N VAL A 61 -10.13 -6.08 -10.85
CA VAL A 61 -10.66 -6.25 -12.20
C VAL A 61 -12.00 -7.00 -12.18
N LYS A 62 -12.78 -6.90 -13.25
CA LYS A 62 -14.06 -7.62 -13.44
C LYS A 62 -15.06 -7.41 -12.29
N LEU A 63 -15.27 -6.14 -11.92
CA LEU A 63 -16.19 -5.75 -10.86
C LEU A 63 -17.66 -6.00 -11.24
N THR A 64 -18.46 -6.43 -10.26
CA THR A 64 -19.91 -6.52 -10.40
C THR A 64 -20.56 -5.12 -10.42
N GLU A 65 -21.78 -5.01 -10.92
CA GLU A 65 -22.51 -3.72 -10.92
C GLU A 65 -22.65 -3.12 -9.52
N HIS A 66 -22.87 -3.96 -8.51
CA HIS A 66 -22.91 -3.52 -7.12
C HIS A 66 -21.56 -2.95 -6.64
N GLN A 67 -20.45 -3.64 -6.93
CA GLN A 67 -19.11 -3.18 -6.56
C GLN A 67 -18.72 -1.87 -7.27
N LYS A 68 -19.08 -1.73 -8.56
CA LYS A 68 -18.87 -0.48 -9.31
C LYS A 68 -19.66 0.67 -8.70
N LYS A 69 -20.92 0.42 -8.28
CA LYS A 69 -21.75 1.45 -7.64
C LYS A 69 -21.09 1.96 -6.35
N LEU A 70 -20.61 1.06 -5.48
CA LEU A 70 -19.91 1.42 -4.25
C LEU A 70 -18.65 2.26 -4.52
N LEU A 71 -17.88 1.93 -5.56
CA LEU A 71 -16.69 2.73 -5.91
C LEU A 71 -17.05 4.13 -6.40
N LYS A 72 -18.16 4.29 -7.14
CA LYS A 72 -18.64 5.61 -7.57
C LYS A 72 -19.11 6.46 -6.40
N GLU A 73 -19.86 5.87 -5.48
CA GLU A 73 -20.31 6.56 -4.25
C GLU A 73 -19.12 6.98 -3.40
N PHE A 74 -18.11 6.12 -3.29
CA PHE A 74 -16.86 6.43 -2.61
C PHE A 74 -16.12 7.58 -3.29
N GLU A 75 -15.95 7.56 -4.63
CA GLU A 75 -15.32 8.64 -5.39
C GLU A 75 -16.04 9.98 -5.21
N GLU A 76 -17.37 9.99 -5.22
CA GLU A 76 -18.17 11.19 -4.97
C GLU A 76 -17.93 11.74 -3.55
N SER A 77 -17.84 10.85 -2.54
CA SER A 77 -17.54 11.24 -1.17
C SER A 77 -16.15 11.87 -1.01
N LEU A 78 -15.14 11.35 -1.72
CA LEU A 78 -13.79 11.90 -1.70
C LEU A 78 -13.76 13.29 -2.33
N SER A 79 -14.50 13.46 -3.43
CA SER A 79 -14.56 14.73 -4.17
C SER A 79 -15.25 15.83 -3.37
N LYS A 80 -16.28 15.49 -2.59
CA LYS A 80 -16.95 16.43 -1.66
C LYS A 80 -16.05 16.85 -0.49
N GLY A 81 -15.09 16.01 -0.09
CA GLY A 81 -14.13 16.27 0.99
C GLY A 81 -12.96 17.20 0.64
N GLY A 82 -12.82 17.59 -0.63
CA GLY A 82 -11.69 18.37 -1.15
C GLY A 82 -10.41 17.54 -1.34
N GLY A 83 -9.34 18.15 -1.87
CA GLY A 83 -8.07 17.49 -2.24
C GLY A 83 -7.23 16.90 -1.10
N LYS A 84 -7.81 16.69 0.09
CA LYS A 84 -7.14 16.17 1.30
C LYS A 84 -6.92 14.66 1.28
N HIS A 85 -7.51 13.95 0.32
CA HIS A 85 -7.52 12.49 0.26
C HIS A 85 -6.58 11.87 -0.79
N GLN A 86 -5.84 12.70 -1.54
CA GLN A 86 -4.83 12.24 -2.50
C GLN A 86 -3.43 12.74 -2.11
N PRO A 87 -2.51 11.86 -1.66
CA PRO A 87 -1.16 12.25 -1.26
C PRO A 87 -0.29 12.77 -2.43
N SER A 88 -0.63 12.43 -3.67
CA SER A 88 0.02 12.93 -4.89
C SER A 88 -0.81 13.97 -5.65
N GLY A 89 -1.91 14.45 -5.05
CA GLY A 89 -2.90 15.34 -5.65
C GLY A 89 -2.44 16.79 -5.88
N GLU A 90 -1.14 17.04 -5.96
CA GLU A 90 -0.69 18.22 -6.71
C GLU A 90 -1.11 18.01 -8.16
N SER A 91 -2.04 18.86 -8.60
CA SER A 91 -2.53 18.85 -9.96
C SER A 91 -1.32 18.90 -10.90
N TRP A 92 -1.29 18.04 -11.91
CA TRP A 92 -0.23 18.01 -12.93
C TRP A 92 0.06 19.42 -13.51
N THR A 93 -0.96 20.29 -13.50
CA THR A 93 -0.87 21.71 -13.87
C THR A 93 -0.06 22.57 -12.91
N ASP A 94 -0.06 22.29 -11.60
CA ASP A 94 0.72 23.02 -10.60
C ASP A 94 2.21 22.65 -10.71
N LYS A 95 2.50 21.37 -11.03
CA LYS A 95 3.86 20.94 -11.34
C LYS A 95 4.40 21.63 -12.59
N LEU A 96 3.61 21.70 -13.67
CA LEU A 96 4.02 22.39 -14.91
C LEU A 96 4.23 23.89 -14.73
N LYS A 97 3.37 24.58 -13.96
CA LYS A 97 3.57 26.00 -13.65
C LYS A 97 4.86 26.25 -12.87
N GLY A 98 5.26 25.33 -12.01
CA GLY A 98 6.56 25.38 -11.31
C GLY A 98 7.78 25.22 -12.23
N PHE A 99 7.65 24.57 -13.39
CA PHE A 99 8.74 24.39 -14.36
C PHE A 99 8.85 25.52 -15.39
N PHE A 100 7.75 26.19 -15.74
CA PHE A 100 7.74 27.29 -16.73
C PHE A 100 7.64 28.69 -16.11
N GLY A 101 7.58 28.78 -14.78
CA GLY A 101 7.42 30.02 -14.02
C GLY A 101 8.69 30.57 -13.35
N ALA A 102 9.87 30.09 -13.77
CA ALA A 102 11.17 30.69 -13.42
C ALA A 102 11.73 31.50 -14.60
#